data_AF-A0A1Z4JDY0-F1
#
_entry.id   AF-A0A1Z4JDY0-F1
#
_cell.length_a   1.000
_cell.length_b   1.000
_cell.length_c   1.000
_cell.angle_alpha   90.00
_cell.angle_beta   90.00
_cell.angle_gamma   90.00
#
_symmetry.space_group_name_H-M   'P 1'
#
loop_
_entity.id
_entity.type
_entity.pdbx_description
1 polymer ?
#
loop_
_entity_poly.entity_id
_entity_poly.type
_entity_poly.pdbx_seq_one_letter_code
_entity_poly.pdbx_strand_id
1 'polypeptide(L)'
;MLQNYQLIKHCSFSSVQLRQMLRLYRKNLQHSNAEQGLTLIEGLLAIVIISITVVSISPPIFWAVATRVQTQRAEQALKVAQGEVDRVRVLVERNEVKIAQFNLLPPYSAGATESDVRKRTSSNFPAAPNTEASGKKVISTRDCGTGTSGNDDVTSNGSTWNGTPSRSINAFIRVDTNGDCIADYLMQTFRSQGLDQQGNQFQGRSTQNLAAFVMGVRVYAAVAEPALLAGRGKTEPAALRATNGLGNQLDRPLAVLYSTVVRSTEGSHLELYQKLCQPADGQLTGIC
;
A
#
# COMPACT_ATOMS: atom_id res chain seq x y z
N MET A 1 12.22 -33.91 28.57
CA MET A 1 10.90 -34.49 28.21
C MET A 1 10.03 -34.72 29.46
N LEU A 2 9.90 -33.72 30.36
CA LEU A 2 9.24 -33.87 31.67
C LEU A 2 8.45 -32.63 32.14
N GLN A 3 8.01 -31.76 31.21
CA GLN A 3 7.27 -30.53 31.56
C GLN A 3 5.81 -30.48 31.05
N ASN A 4 5.36 -31.47 30.27
CA ASN A 4 4.02 -31.46 29.66
C ASN A 4 2.92 -32.21 30.44
N TYR A 5 3.24 -32.86 31.57
CA TYR A 5 2.24 -33.64 32.32
C TYR A 5 1.48 -32.87 33.40
N GLN A 6 1.90 -31.63 33.74
CA GLN A 6 1.24 -30.82 34.78
C GLN A 6 0.07 -29.97 34.27
N LEU A 7 -0.02 -29.70 32.96
CA LEU A 7 -1.06 -28.83 32.38
C LEU A 7 -2.40 -29.54 32.14
N ILE A 8 -2.43 -30.87 32.06
CA ILE A 8 -3.65 -31.64 31.80
C ILE A 8 -4.45 -31.92 33.09
N LYS A 9 -3.79 -32.04 34.25
CA LYS A 9 -4.47 -32.29 35.54
C LYS A 9 -5.30 -31.11 36.04
N HIS A 10 -4.89 -29.88 35.75
CA HIS A 10 -5.65 -28.68 36.14
C HIS A 10 -6.96 -28.49 35.36
N CYS A 11 -7.09 -29.06 34.16
CA CYS A 11 -8.29 -28.91 33.34
C CYS A 11 -9.41 -29.90 33.75
N SER A 12 -9.06 -31.08 34.26
CA SER A 12 -10.06 -32.09 34.68
C SER A 12 -10.79 -31.71 35.97
N PHE A 13 -10.10 -31.10 36.93
CA PHE A 13 -10.69 -30.72 38.23
C PHE A 13 -11.76 -29.62 38.11
N SER A 14 -11.58 -28.67 37.18
CA SER A 14 -12.54 -27.59 36.90
C SER A 14 -13.87 -28.13 36.31
N SER A 15 -13.79 -29.16 35.46
CA SER A 15 -14.97 -29.71 34.78
C SER A 15 -15.94 -30.44 35.72
N VAL A 16 -15.44 -31.04 36.80
CA VAL A 16 -16.25 -31.79 37.78
C VAL A 16 -16.94 -30.85 38.77
N GLN A 17 -16.23 -29.81 39.25
CA GLN A 17 -16.82 -28.77 40.10
C GLN A 17 -17.88 -27.95 39.34
N LEU A 18 -17.65 -27.65 38.06
CA LEU A 18 -18.63 -26.95 37.23
C LEU A 18 -19.92 -27.78 37.05
N ARG A 19 -19.79 -29.10 36.87
CA ARG A 19 -20.94 -30.00 36.75
C ARG A 19 -21.72 -30.15 38.06
N GLN A 20 -21.05 -30.13 39.21
CA GLN A 20 -21.73 -30.15 40.51
C GLN A 20 -22.45 -28.83 40.82
N MET A 21 -21.82 -27.69 40.53
CA MET A 21 -22.44 -26.37 40.67
C MET A 21 -23.66 -26.19 39.74
N LEU A 22 -23.57 -26.67 38.49
CA LEU A 22 -24.71 -26.64 37.57
C LEU A 22 -25.88 -27.54 38.01
N ARG A 23 -25.61 -28.66 38.70
CA ARG A 23 -26.66 -29.54 39.24
C ARG A 23 -27.38 -28.92 40.44
N LEU A 24 -26.66 -28.18 41.28
CA LEU A 24 -27.25 -27.46 42.41
C LEU A 24 -28.07 -26.25 41.94
N TYR A 25 -27.58 -25.53 40.92
CA TYR A 25 -28.33 -24.45 40.31
C TYR A 25 -29.65 -24.94 39.66
N ARG A 26 -29.61 -26.10 38.98
CA ARG A 26 -30.80 -26.70 38.34
C ARG A 26 -31.86 -27.16 39.34
N LYS A 27 -31.48 -27.56 40.56
CA LYS A 27 -32.45 -27.93 41.61
C LYS A 27 -33.22 -26.73 42.15
N ASN A 28 -32.62 -25.54 42.21
CA ASN A 28 -33.32 -24.33 42.66
C ASN A 28 -34.28 -23.73 41.61
N LEU A 29 -34.18 -24.15 40.34
CA LEU A 29 -35.10 -23.74 39.28
C LEU A 29 -36.37 -24.60 39.17
N GLN A 30 -36.48 -25.69 39.95
CA GLN A 30 -37.60 -26.65 39.85
C GLN A 30 -38.71 -26.44 40.89
N HIS A 31 -38.70 -25.32 41.63
CA HIS A 31 -39.79 -24.94 42.53
C HIS A 31 -40.58 -23.73 42.00
N SER A 32 -41.10 -23.85 40.79
CA SER A 32 -42.18 -22.99 40.31
C SER A 32 -43.31 -23.89 39.83
N ASN A 33 -44.35 -24.01 40.65
CA ASN A 33 -45.59 -24.65 40.24
C ASN A 33 -46.20 -23.88 39.07
N ALA A 34 -46.78 -24.63 38.14
CA ALA A 34 -47.41 -24.15 36.94
C ALA A 34 -48.74 -23.45 37.27
N GLU A 35 -48.70 -22.12 37.44
CA GLU A 35 -49.86 -21.28 37.15
C GLU A 35 -49.48 -20.26 36.08
N GLN A 36 -50.21 -20.33 34.96
CA GLN A 36 -50.02 -19.57 33.74
C GLN A 36 -50.35 -18.09 33.95
N GLY A 37 -49.31 -17.26 33.97
CA GLY A 37 -49.37 -15.84 33.68
C GLY A 37 -47.96 -15.41 33.32
N LEU A 38 -47.76 -14.78 32.17
CA LEU A 38 -46.48 -14.20 31.75
C LEU A 38 -45.94 -13.32 32.88
N THR A 39 -45.01 -13.83 33.69
CA THR A 39 -44.55 -13.09 34.85
C THR A 39 -43.68 -11.93 34.37
N LEU A 40 -43.94 -10.73 34.90
CA LEU A 40 -43.23 -9.50 34.52
C LEU A 40 -41.70 -9.64 34.65
N ILE A 41 -41.25 -10.49 35.59
CA ILE A 41 -39.85 -10.81 35.81
C ILE A 41 -39.21 -11.65 34.68
N GLU A 42 -39.94 -12.58 34.08
CA GLU A 42 -39.46 -13.38 32.95
C GLU A 42 -39.27 -12.50 31.71
N GLY A 43 -40.22 -11.58 31.45
CA GLY A 43 -40.09 -10.57 30.40
C GLY A 43 -38.91 -9.61 30.62
N LEU A 44 -38.69 -9.18 31.86
CA LEU A 44 -37.56 -8.32 32.22
C LEU A 44 -36.22 -9.05 32.01
N LEU A 45 -36.12 -10.29 32.48
CA LEU A 45 -34.90 -11.11 32.32
C LEU A 45 -34.61 -11.38 30.83
N ALA A 46 -35.64 -11.66 30.03
CA ALA A 46 -35.49 -11.87 28.60
C ALA A 46 -34.88 -10.65 27.89
N ILE A 47 -35.37 -9.44 28.18
CA ILE A 47 -34.82 -8.20 27.61
C ILE A 47 -33.37 -7.98 28.07
N VAL A 48 -33.04 -8.25 29.33
CA VAL A 48 -31.67 -8.13 29.86
C VAL A 48 -30.72 -9.10 29.15
N ILE A 49 -31.10 -10.38 29.00
CA ILE A 49 -30.28 -11.38 28.30
C ILE A 49 -30.10 -10.99 26.84
N ILE A 50 -31.17 -10.59 26.15
CA ILE A 50 -31.10 -10.16 24.75
C ILE A 50 -30.14 -8.96 24.61
N SER A 51 -30.25 -7.95 25.49
CA SER A 51 -29.37 -6.77 25.44
C SER A 51 -27.89 -7.13 25.60
N ILE A 52 -27.55 -8.01 26.56
CA ILE A 52 -26.17 -8.46 26.77
C ILE A 52 -25.67 -9.27 25.56
N THR A 53 -26.53 -10.12 24.97
CA THR A 53 -26.15 -10.89 23.78
C THR A 53 -25.90 -10.00 22.56
N VAL A 54 -26.72 -8.98 22.33
CA VAL A 54 -26.53 -8.05 21.19
C VAL A 54 -25.26 -7.21 21.37
N VAL A 55 -25.00 -6.71 22.59
CA VAL A 55 -23.80 -5.91 22.88
C VAL A 55 -22.53 -6.76 22.79
N SER A 56 -22.58 -8.05 23.13
CA SER A 56 -21.41 -8.94 23.03
C SER A 56 -21.09 -9.41 21.61
N ILE A 57 -22.08 -9.47 20.71
CA ILE A 57 -21.89 -9.88 19.31
C ILE A 57 -21.40 -8.72 18.41
N SER A 58 -21.70 -7.47 18.78
CA SER A 58 -21.39 -6.30 17.94
C SER A 58 -19.88 -6.02 17.73
N PRO A 59 -19.01 -6.07 18.76
CA PRO A 59 -17.59 -5.73 18.61
C PRO A 59 -16.80 -6.64 17.64
N PRO A 60 -16.96 -7.98 17.67
CA PRO A 60 -16.30 -8.86 16.70
C PRO A 60 -16.66 -8.58 15.24
N ILE A 61 -17.93 -8.28 14.96
CA ILE A 61 -18.41 -8.01 13.59
C ILE A 61 -17.79 -6.72 13.05
N PHE A 62 -17.79 -5.65 13.86
CA PHE A 62 -17.21 -4.38 13.46
C PHE A 62 -15.71 -4.51 13.13
N TRP A 63 -14.99 -5.27 13.97
CA TRP A 63 -13.58 -5.52 13.76
C TRP A 63 -13.32 -6.33 12.47
N ALA A 64 -14.14 -7.35 12.18
CA ALA A 64 -14.04 -8.15 10.97
C ALA A 64 -14.32 -7.35 9.68
N VAL A 65 -15.27 -6.41 9.71
CA VAL A 65 -15.53 -5.52 8.56
C VAL A 65 -14.38 -4.55 8.36
N ALA A 66 -13.84 -3.98 9.43
CA ALA A 66 -12.73 -3.03 9.36
C ALA A 66 -11.48 -3.64 8.72
N THR A 67 -11.11 -4.88 9.08
CA THR A 67 -9.94 -5.56 8.48
C THR A 67 -10.17 -5.81 6.99
N ARG A 68 -11.37 -6.22 6.57
CA ARG A 68 -11.70 -6.44 5.16
C ARG A 68 -11.56 -5.16 4.32
N VAL A 69 -12.08 -4.03 4.81
CA VAL A 69 -11.97 -2.74 4.09
C VAL A 69 -10.51 -2.30 3.99
N GLN A 70 -9.73 -2.47 5.07
CA GLN A 70 -8.30 -2.14 5.05
C GLN A 70 -7.54 -3.01 4.05
N THR A 71 -7.81 -4.32 4.00
CA THR A 71 -7.20 -5.22 3.02
C THR A 71 -7.57 -4.83 1.59
N GLN A 72 -8.84 -4.51 1.32
CA GLN A 72 -9.28 -4.07 -0.01
C GLN A 72 -8.57 -2.79 -0.47
N ARG A 73 -8.40 -1.81 0.42
CA ARG A 73 -7.66 -0.57 0.10
C ARG A 73 -6.18 -0.83 -0.16
N ALA A 74 -5.56 -1.72 0.60
CA ALA A 74 -4.17 -2.12 0.37
C ALA A 74 -4.01 -2.84 -0.98
N GLU A 75 -4.94 -3.72 -1.35
CA GLU A 75 -4.96 -4.39 -2.65
C GLU A 75 -5.15 -3.42 -3.81
N GLN A 76 -6.05 -2.44 -3.67
CA GLN A 76 -6.24 -1.38 -4.67
C GLN A 76 -4.98 -0.53 -4.83
N ALA A 77 -4.35 -0.12 -3.73
CA ALA A 77 -3.10 0.63 -3.76
C ALA A 77 -1.98 -0.16 -4.47
N LEU A 78 -1.91 -1.49 -4.27
CA LEU A 78 -0.95 -2.34 -4.97
C LEU A 78 -1.24 -2.40 -6.47
N LYS A 79 -2.51 -2.49 -6.89
CA LYS A 79 -2.90 -2.45 -8.31
C LYS A 79 -2.50 -1.14 -8.98
N VAL A 80 -2.68 -0.01 -8.29
CA VAL A 80 -2.22 1.31 -8.77
C VAL A 80 -0.71 1.31 -8.96
N ALA A 81 0.05 0.80 -7.98
CA ALA A 81 1.50 0.73 -8.07
C ALA A 81 1.99 -0.16 -9.21
N GLN A 82 1.37 -1.33 -9.40
CA GLN A 82 1.69 -2.25 -10.49
C GLN A 82 1.38 -1.64 -11.85
N GLY A 83 0.20 -1.01 -12.01
CA GLY A 83 -0.19 -0.34 -13.25
C GLY A 83 0.82 0.73 -13.69
N GLU A 84 1.39 1.48 -12.73
CA GLU A 84 2.43 2.47 -13.03
C GLU A 84 3.76 1.83 -13.44
N VAL A 85 4.16 0.72 -12.80
CA VAL A 85 5.35 -0.04 -13.23
C VAL A 85 5.16 -0.59 -14.64
N ASP A 86 4.00 -1.15 -14.95
CA ASP A 86 3.67 -1.69 -16.26
C ASP A 86 3.64 -0.59 -17.33
N ARG A 87 3.07 0.58 -17.01
CA ARG A 87 3.11 1.77 -17.87
C ARG A 87 4.55 2.15 -18.22
N VAL A 88 5.41 2.27 -17.22
CA VAL A 88 6.83 2.63 -17.42
C VAL A 88 7.57 1.56 -18.20
N ARG A 89 7.30 0.28 -17.95
CA ARG A 89 7.88 -0.83 -18.72
C ARG A 89 7.52 -0.72 -20.20
N VAL A 90 6.25 -0.51 -20.53
CA VAL A 90 5.80 -0.34 -21.92
C VAL A 90 6.47 0.86 -22.59
N LEU A 91 6.61 1.99 -21.87
CA LEU A 91 7.29 3.18 -22.39
C LEU A 91 8.77 2.90 -22.72
N VAL A 92 9.45 2.14 -21.87
CA VAL A 92 10.86 1.78 -22.07
C VAL A 92 11.03 0.78 -23.21
N GLU A 93 10.14 -0.20 -23.33
CA GLU A 93 10.14 -1.21 -24.40
C GLU A 93 9.91 -0.59 -25.78
N ARG A 94 9.00 0.38 -25.89
CA ARG A 94 8.66 1.05 -27.16
C ARG A 94 9.74 1.99 -27.69
N ASN A 95 10.85 2.19 -26.96
CA ASN A 95 11.91 3.15 -27.32
C ASN A 95 11.41 4.59 -27.52
N GLU A 96 10.27 4.92 -26.90
CA GLU A 96 9.72 6.28 -26.87
C GLU A 96 10.57 7.20 -25.97
N VAL A 97 11.46 6.61 -25.15
CA VAL A 97 12.40 7.33 -24.28
C VAL A 97 13.56 7.96 -25.06
N LYS A 98 13.26 8.95 -25.89
CA LYS A 98 14.23 9.93 -26.40
C LYS A 98 14.31 11.11 -25.43
N ILE A 99 15.38 11.92 -25.50
CA ILE A 99 15.61 13.09 -24.61
C ILE A 99 14.38 14.01 -24.47
N ALA A 100 13.61 14.18 -25.55
CA ALA A 100 12.41 15.02 -25.56
C ALA A 100 11.24 14.48 -24.70
N GLN A 101 11.22 13.19 -24.39
CA GLN A 101 10.15 12.52 -23.61
C GLN A 101 10.60 12.06 -22.22
N PHE A 102 11.73 12.58 -21.71
CA PHE A 102 12.15 12.35 -20.31
C PHE A 102 11.10 12.76 -19.29
N ASN A 103 10.21 13.67 -19.67
CA ASN A 103 9.07 14.10 -18.88
C ASN A 103 8.04 12.99 -18.64
N LEU A 104 8.11 11.84 -19.33
CA LEU A 104 7.21 10.70 -19.18
C LEU A 104 7.77 9.60 -18.26
N LEU A 105 9.06 9.66 -17.95
CA LEU A 105 9.70 8.73 -17.02
C LEU A 105 9.57 9.20 -15.57
N PRO A 106 9.62 8.28 -14.59
CA PRO A 106 9.77 8.66 -13.19
C PRO A 106 10.98 9.56 -12.98
N PRO A 107 10.90 10.52 -12.04
CA PRO A 107 12.01 11.39 -11.69
C PRO A 107 13.12 10.55 -11.04
N TYR A 108 14.38 10.89 -11.30
CA TYR A 108 15.52 10.20 -10.69
C TYR A 108 16.14 11.04 -9.58
N SER A 109 16.67 10.41 -8.53
CA SER A 109 17.52 11.11 -7.56
C SER A 109 18.92 11.24 -8.12
N ALA A 110 19.40 12.48 -8.28
CA ALA A 110 20.75 12.74 -8.73
C ALA A 110 21.77 12.04 -7.79
N GLY A 111 22.61 11.18 -8.35
CA GLY A 111 23.61 10.42 -7.59
C GLY A 111 23.07 9.21 -6.82
N ALA A 112 21.79 8.85 -6.94
CA ALA A 112 21.30 7.57 -6.44
C ALA A 112 21.61 6.45 -7.43
N THR A 113 22.48 5.55 -6.99
CA THR A 113 22.76 4.30 -7.69
C THR A 113 21.60 3.32 -7.56
N GLU A 114 21.59 2.28 -8.37
CA GLU A 114 20.65 1.17 -8.31
C GLU A 114 20.65 0.51 -6.93
N SER A 115 21.84 0.46 -6.30
CA SER A 115 22.03 -0.09 -4.96
C SER A 115 21.41 0.78 -3.87
N ASP A 116 21.42 2.11 -4.04
CA ASP A 116 20.81 3.07 -3.11
C ASP A 116 19.29 2.91 -3.05
N VAL A 117 18.68 2.79 -4.23
CA VAL A 117 17.23 2.58 -4.37
C VAL A 117 16.80 1.24 -3.77
N ARG A 118 17.63 0.19 -3.88
CA ARG A 118 17.35 -1.14 -3.30
C ARG A 118 17.61 -1.22 -1.80
N LYS A 119 18.72 -0.66 -1.32
CA LYS A 119 19.10 -0.70 0.10
C LYS A 119 18.21 0.18 0.97
N ARG A 120 17.57 1.22 0.41
CA ARG A 120 16.62 2.11 1.11
C ARG A 120 17.24 2.83 2.31
N THR A 121 18.56 2.97 2.36
CA THR A 121 19.31 3.45 3.54
C THR A 121 20.33 4.53 3.24
N SER A 122 20.47 4.99 2.00
CA SER A 122 21.43 6.05 1.68
C SER A 122 20.81 7.44 1.75
N SER A 123 21.66 8.46 1.95
CA SER A 123 21.29 9.88 1.91
C SER A 123 20.64 10.30 0.58
N ASN A 124 20.87 9.53 -0.48
CA ASN A 124 20.37 9.78 -1.83
C ASN A 124 19.04 9.06 -2.09
N PHE A 125 18.52 8.31 -1.10
CA PHE A 125 17.23 7.65 -1.20
C PHE A 125 16.08 8.67 -1.11
N PRO A 126 15.04 8.57 -1.96
CA PRO A 126 14.00 9.58 -2.02
C PRO A 126 13.22 9.71 -0.71
N ALA A 127 13.13 10.93 -0.19
CA ALA A 127 12.30 11.26 0.95
C ALA A 127 10.80 10.97 0.65
N ALA A 128 9.97 11.00 1.69
CA ALA A 128 8.52 11.01 1.47
C ALA A 128 8.13 12.28 0.68
N PRO A 129 7.08 12.22 -0.15
CA PRO A 129 6.70 13.37 -0.94
C PRO A 129 6.16 14.46 -0.02
N ASN A 130 6.49 15.72 -0.31
CA ASN A 130 6.06 16.88 0.45
C ASN A 130 5.46 17.99 -0.42
N THR A 131 5.37 17.77 -1.73
CA THR A 131 4.72 18.68 -2.66
C THR A 131 3.75 17.93 -3.57
N GLU A 132 2.79 18.65 -4.13
CA GLU A 132 1.95 18.12 -5.20
C GLU A 132 2.71 18.24 -6.54
N ALA A 133 2.55 17.25 -7.42
CA ALA A 133 3.12 17.30 -8.76
C ALA A 133 2.58 18.51 -9.56
N SER A 134 3.48 19.18 -10.28
CA SER A 134 3.10 20.30 -11.16
C SER A 134 2.12 19.83 -12.23
N GLY A 135 0.95 20.47 -12.32
CA GLY A 135 -0.09 20.13 -13.29
C GLY A 135 -1.48 19.80 -12.71
N LYS A 136 -1.66 19.81 -11.37
CA LYS A 136 -2.96 19.67 -10.65
C LYS A 136 -3.96 18.66 -11.22
N LYS A 137 -3.48 17.59 -11.86
CA LYS A 137 -4.31 16.64 -12.57
C LYS A 137 -4.43 15.37 -11.77
N VAL A 138 -5.66 15.02 -11.43
CA VAL A 138 -5.98 13.73 -10.83
C VAL A 138 -5.94 12.70 -11.95
N ILE A 139 -5.13 11.65 -11.79
CA ILE A 139 -5.21 10.46 -12.62
C ILE A 139 -6.51 9.75 -12.23
N SER A 140 -7.46 9.69 -13.15
CA SER A 140 -8.75 9.02 -12.92
C SER A 140 -9.13 8.21 -14.15
N THR A 141 -10.02 7.21 -13.95
CA THR A 141 -10.69 6.50 -15.04
C THR A 141 -11.64 7.40 -15.82
N ARG A 142 -11.98 8.57 -15.28
CA ARG A 142 -12.77 9.63 -15.92
C ARG A 142 -11.95 10.90 -16.06
N ASP A 143 -12.21 11.71 -17.10
CA ASP A 143 -11.59 13.04 -17.19
C ASP A 143 -12.18 13.98 -16.13
N CYS A 144 -11.42 14.17 -15.06
CA CYS A 144 -11.81 14.95 -13.88
C CYS A 144 -11.43 16.42 -13.97
N GLY A 145 -11.62 17.02 -15.15
CA GLY A 145 -11.12 18.34 -15.54
C GLY A 145 -10.99 19.36 -14.41
N THR A 146 -9.78 19.58 -13.93
CA THR A 146 -9.42 20.76 -13.15
C THR A 146 -8.83 21.77 -14.13
N GLY A 147 -9.65 22.73 -14.53
CA GLY A 147 -9.27 23.78 -15.46
C GLY A 147 -8.01 24.52 -14.99
N THR A 148 -6.93 24.36 -15.74
CA THR A 148 -6.34 25.45 -16.51
C THR A 148 -5.72 24.80 -17.74
N SER A 149 -6.21 25.18 -18.91
CA SER A 149 -5.51 25.07 -20.18
C SER A 149 -4.21 25.87 -20.10
N GLY A 150 -3.20 25.32 -19.41
CA GLY A 150 -1.81 25.53 -19.80
C GLY A 150 -1.51 24.54 -20.91
N ASN A 151 -0.70 24.94 -21.88
CA ASN A 151 -0.36 24.16 -23.08
C ASN A 151 0.42 22.87 -22.76
N ASP A 152 -0.23 21.90 -22.12
CA ASP A 152 0.24 20.52 -22.02
C ASP A 152 -0.38 19.79 -23.20
N ASP A 153 0.21 20.03 -24.37
CA ASP A 153 -0.10 19.35 -25.62
C ASP A 153 0.03 17.83 -25.43
N VAL A 154 -1.11 17.19 -25.18
CA VAL A 154 -1.34 15.83 -25.61
C VAL A 154 -2.46 15.89 -26.63
N THR A 155 -2.09 16.17 -27.89
CA THR A 155 -2.93 15.89 -29.04
C THR A 155 -3.52 14.49 -28.92
N SER A 156 -4.83 14.49 -28.74
CA SER A 156 -5.72 13.35 -28.61
C SER A 156 -5.64 12.43 -29.83
N ASN A 157 -5.20 11.19 -29.62
CA ASN A 157 -5.75 10.05 -30.36
C ASN A 157 -5.48 8.75 -29.59
N GLY A 158 -6.49 8.31 -28.83
CA GLY A 158 -6.54 7.01 -28.16
C GLY A 158 -6.09 7.05 -26.69
N SER A 159 -7.07 6.99 -25.78
CA SER A 159 -6.91 6.69 -24.34
C SER A 159 -5.72 7.41 -23.68
N THR A 160 -5.77 8.73 -23.63
CA THR A 160 -4.73 9.55 -23.03
C THR A 160 -4.74 9.39 -21.52
N TRP A 161 -3.76 8.67 -20.97
CA TRP A 161 -3.38 8.82 -19.58
C TRP A 161 -3.02 10.28 -19.34
N ASN A 162 -3.95 10.98 -18.71
CA ASN A 162 -4.00 12.43 -18.74
C ASN A 162 -3.14 13.03 -17.58
N GLY A 163 -2.55 12.21 -16.71
CA GLY A 163 -1.57 12.65 -15.72
C GLY A 163 -0.16 12.63 -16.28
N THR A 164 0.47 13.80 -16.42
CA THR A 164 1.92 13.87 -16.60
C THR A 164 2.60 13.32 -15.34
N PRO A 165 3.58 12.40 -15.47
CA PRO A 165 4.28 11.88 -14.31
C PRO A 165 5.04 13.02 -13.62
N SER A 166 5.14 12.92 -12.29
CA SER A 166 5.73 13.96 -11.46
C SER A 166 7.16 14.26 -11.90
N ARG A 167 7.44 15.54 -12.21
CA ARG A 167 8.81 16.00 -12.54
C ARG A 167 9.72 16.11 -11.32
N SER A 168 9.15 16.01 -10.11
CA SER A 168 9.88 16.11 -8.85
C SER A 168 9.81 14.81 -8.08
N ILE A 169 10.97 14.38 -7.60
CA ILE A 169 11.11 13.17 -6.79
C ILE A 169 10.39 13.27 -5.44
N ASN A 170 10.19 14.50 -4.94
CA ASN A 170 9.49 14.76 -3.69
C ASN A 170 8.02 15.15 -3.90
N ALA A 171 7.48 14.93 -5.09
CA ALA A 171 6.09 15.23 -5.38
C ALA A 171 5.22 13.97 -5.48
N PHE A 172 3.96 14.11 -5.06
CA PHE A 172 2.92 13.10 -5.23
C PHE A 172 1.94 13.47 -6.33
N ILE A 173 1.33 12.46 -6.93
CA ILE A 173 0.27 12.55 -7.93
C ILE A 173 -1.02 12.06 -7.30
N ARG A 174 -2.13 12.77 -7.50
CA ARG A 174 -3.45 12.35 -7.04
C ARG A 174 -3.99 11.26 -7.97
N VAL A 175 -4.47 10.16 -7.39
CA VAL A 175 -5.06 9.02 -8.13
C VAL A 175 -6.46 8.76 -7.58
N ASP A 176 -7.43 8.80 -8.48
CA ASP A 176 -8.83 8.44 -8.27
C ASP A 176 -9.09 7.10 -8.95
N THR A 177 -9.57 6.13 -8.17
CA THR A 177 -9.85 4.77 -8.66
C THR A 177 -11.33 4.51 -8.87
N ASN A 178 -12.19 5.34 -8.32
CA ASN A 178 -13.63 5.11 -8.27
C ASN A 178 -14.39 6.02 -9.29
N GLY A 179 -13.71 7.03 -9.85
CA GLY A 179 -14.23 7.93 -10.88
C GLY A 179 -15.00 9.14 -10.33
N ASP A 180 -15.01 9.37 -9.02
CA ASP A 180 -15.70 10.49 -8.35
C ASP A 180 -14.95 11.83 -8.47
N CYS A 181 -13.77 11.84 -9.09
CA CYS A 181 -12.89 12.99 -9.24
C CYS A 181 -12.29 13.52 -7.94
N ILE A 182 -12.36 12.73 -6.88
CA ILE A 182 -11.66 12.93 -5.62
C ILE A 182 -10.54 11.89 -5.57
N ALA A 183 -9.35 12.32 -5.16
CA ALA A 183 -8.25 11.38 -5.03
C ALA A 183 -8.56 10.38 -3.91
N ASP A 184 -8.49 9.09 -4.21
CA ASP A 184 -8.50 8.00 -3.23
C ASP A 184 -7.08 7.76 -2.68
N TYR A 185 -6.08 7.95 -3.55
CA TYR A 185 -4.68 7.65 -3.30
C TYR A 185 -3.76 8.77 -3.77
N LEU A 186 -2.57 8.80 -3.17
CA LEU A 186 -1.48 9.68 -3.58
C LEU A 186 -0.29 8.82 -3.96
N MET A 187 0.21 8.99 -5.18
CA MET A 187 1.28 8.16 -5.72
C MET A 187 2.58 8.96 -5.87
N GLN A 188 3.68 8.46 -5.31
CA GLN A 188 5.02 8.95 -5.56
C GLN A 188 5.77 7.92 -6.40
N THR A 189 6.36 8.36 -7.50
CA THR A 189 7.23 7.54 -8.35
C THR A 189 8.63 8.11 -8.34
N PHE A 190 9.63 7.23 -8.41
CA PHE A 190 11.03 7.61 -8.52
C PHE A 190 11.85 6.49 -9.14
N ARG A 191 13.05 6.80 -9.61
CA ARG A 191 14.00 5.82 -10.15
C ARG A 191 15.46 6.11 -9.79
N SER A 192 16.31 5.11 -9.97
CA SER A 192 17.76 5.30 -10.00
C SER A 192 18.18 6.03 -11.29
N GLN A 193 19.43 6.51 -11.30
CA GLN A 193 20.01 7.14 -12.49
C GLN A 193 19.93 6.23 -13.73
N GLY A 194 20.19 4.94 -13.55
CA GLY A 194 20.09 3.93 -14.60
C GLY A 194 21.34 3.79 -15.46
N LEU A 195 21.29 2.83 -16.36
CA LEU A 195 22.33 2.49 -17.33
C LEU A 195 21.86 2.78 -18.76
N ASP A 196 22.79 3.18 -19.62
CA ASP A 196 22.58 3.27 -21.07
C ASP A 196 22.68 1.90 -21.77
N GLN A 197 22.49 1.86 -23.09
CA GLN A 197 22.54 0.63 -23.89
C GLN A 197 23.92 -0.06 -23.88
N GLN A 198 24.97 0.68 -23.55
CA GLN A 198 26.34 0.18 -23.43
C GLN A 198 26.65 -0.29 -21.99
N GLY A 199 25.71 -0.11 -21.06
CA GLY A 199 25.86 -0.46 -19.64
C GLY A 199 26.66 0.55 -18.84
N ASN A 200 26.86 1.77 -19.34
CA ASN A 200 27.45 2.88 -18.60
C ASN A 200 26.35 3.64 -17.86
N GLN A 201 26.72 4.41 -16.82
CA GLN A 201 25.76 5.27 -16.14
C GLN A 201 25.09 6.24 -17.11
N PHE A 202 23.76 6.29 -17.05
CA PHE A 202 22.97 7.18 -17.88
C PHE A 202 23.16 8.64 -17.42
N GLN A 203 23.65 9.51 -18.30
CA GLN A 203 23.97 10.90 -17.98
C GLN A 203 23.06 11.93 -18.69
N GLY A 204 21.99 11.47 -19.35
CA GLY A 204 21.08 12.39 -20.03
C GLY A 204 21.65 13.04 -21.29
N ARG A 205 22.67 12.42 -21.92
CA ARG A 205 23.27 12.93 -23.16
C ARG A 205 22.46 12.54 -24.38
N SER A 206 22.35 13.40 -25.40
CA SER A 206 21.53 13.16 -26.62
C SER A 206 21.84 11.88 -27.39
N THR A 207 23.02 11.31 -27.16
CA THR A 207 23.48 10.05 -27.75
C THR A 207 23.18 8.81 -26.91
N GLN A 208 22.70 8.98 -25.67
CA GLN A 208 22.40 7.89 -24.75
C GLN A 208 20.90 7.59 -24.72
N ASN A 209 20.57 6.31 -24.80
CA ASN A 209 19.23 5.80 -24.53
C ASN A 209 19.24 5.09 -23.18
N LEU A 210 18.29 5.42 -22.31
CA LEU A 210 18.11 4.72 -21.05
C LEU A 210 17.69 3.27 -21.35
N ALA A 211 18.46 2.31 -20.84
CA ALA A 211 18.25 0.89 -21.12
C ALA A 211 17.89 0.08 -19.87
N ALA A 212 18.40 0.45 -18.69
CA ALA A 212 18.07 -0.27 -17.45
C ALA A 212 18.05 0.66 -16.25
N PHE A 213 17.14 0.45 -15.29
CA PHE A 213 17.10 1.19 -14.02
C PHE A 213 16.23 0.47 -13.00
N VAL A 214 16.37 0.84 -11.73
CA VAL A 214 15.45 0.43 -10.66
C VAL A 214 14.46 1.57 -10.41
N MET A 215 13.17 1.27 -10.41
CA MET A 215 12.12 2.22 -10.03
C MET A 215 11.45 1.82 -8.73
N GLY A 216 10.96 2.81 -8.00
CA GLY A 216 10.12 2.66 -6.83
C GLY A 216 8.81 3.40 -7.01
N VAL A 217 7.73 2.79 -6.54
CA VAL A 217 6.39 3.38 -6.45
C VAL A 217 5.91 3.26 -5.01
N ARG A 218 5.47 4.39 -4.45
CA ARG A 218 4.84 4.45 -3.13
C ARG A 218 3.44 4.99 -3.29
N VAL A 219 2.47 4.30 -2.71
CA VAL A 219 1.07 4.70 -2.74
C VAL A 219 0.60 4.97 -1.32
N TYR A 220 0.20 6.20 -1.06
CA TYR A 220 -0.35 6.69 0.19
C TYR A 220 -1.87 6.77 0.08
N ALA A 221 -2.57 6.72 1.21
CA ALA A 221 -3.98 7.06 1.25
C ALA A 221 -4.17 8.57 1.03
N ALA A 222 -5.29 9.00 0.43
CA ALA A 222 -5.60 10.44 0.29
C ALA A 222 -5.61 11.19 1.64
N VAL A 223 -6.00 10.53 2.72
CA VAL A 223 -5.97 11.10 4.08
C VAL A 223 -4.56 11.48 4.56
N ALA A 224 -3.51 10.99 3.90
CA ALA A 224 -2.13 11.34 4.23
C ALA A 224 -1.69 12.71 3.70
N GLU A 225 -2.45 13.32 2.79
CA GLU A 225 -2.08 14.56 2.12
C GLU A 225 -1.62 15.68 3.07
N PRO A 226 -2.33 15.99 4.17
CA PRO A 226 -1.91 17.06 5.07
C PRO A 226 -0.59 16.75 5.80
N ALA A 227 -0.30 15.48 6.08
CA ALA A 227 0.95 15.10 6.73
C ALA A 227 2.12 15.14 5.74
N LEU A 228 1.88 14.72 4.49
CA LEU A 228 2.86 14.80 3.41
C LEU A 228 3.26 16.25 3.13
N LEU A 229 2.28 17.13 2.90
CA LEU A 229 2.52 18.56 2.66
C LEU A 229 3.22 19.26 3.84
N ALA A 230 3.00 18.78 5.07
CA ALA A 230 3.70 19.26 6.26
C ALA A 230 5.12 18.68 6.43
N GLY A 231 5.61 17.87 5.49
CA GLY A 231 6.92 17.22 5.56
C GLY A 231 7.03 16.11 6.62
N ARG A 232 5.90 15.61 7.13
CA ARG A 232 5.83 14.57 8.17
C ARG A 232 5.72 13.15 7.60
N GLY A 233 5.65 13.03 6.28
CA GLY A 233 5.56 11.75 5.58
C GLY A 233 6.68 10.78 5.93
N LYS A 234 6.35 9.49 5.91
CA LYS A 234 7.26 8.37 6.10
C LYS A 234 7.36 7.53 4.83
N THR A 235 8.44 6.78 4.71
CA THR A 235 8.73 5.92 3.55
C THR A 235 8.52 4.43 3.84
N GLU A 236 8.40 4.08 5.12
CA GLU A 236 8.11 2.72 5.59
C GLU A 236 6.62 2.38 5.40
N PRO A 237 6.28 1.18 4.90
CA PRO A 237 4.89 0.78 4.71
C PRO A 237 4.08 0.83 6.02
N ALA A 238 2.80 1.19 5.90
CA ALA A 238 1.87 1.20 7.01
C ALA A 238 1.68 -0.23 7.54
N ALA A 239 1.92 -0.43 8.84
CA ALA A 239 1.57 -1.69 9.48
C ALA A 239 0.04 -1.76 9.61
N LEU A 240 -0.59 -2.71 8.92
CA LEU A 240 -2.02 -3.07 9.03
C LEU A 240 -2.33 -3.79 10.35
N ARG A 241 -1.63 -3.43 11.43
CA ARG A 241 -1.85 -4.01 12.76
C ARG A 241 -3.07 -3.35 13.39
N ALA A 242 -3.98 -4.20 13.85
CA ALA A 242 -5.35 -3.88 14.22
C ALA A 242 -5.53 -2.95 15.45
N THR A 243 -4.48 -2.24 15.90
CA THR A 243 -4.45 -1.68 17.24
C THR A 243 -4.67 -0.19 17.37
N ASN A 244 -4.70 0.66 16.32
CA ASN A 244 -5.02 2.10 16.51
C ASN A 244 -5.47 2.80 15.21
N GLY A 245 -6.78 2.86 14.95
CA GLY A 245 -7.42 3.81 14.01
C GLY A 245 -6.78 3.98 12.62
N LEU A 246 -7.11 5.09 11.96
CA LEU A 246 -6.47 5.54 10.70
C LEU A 246 -4.97 5.87 10.87
N GLY A 247 -4.41 5.78 12.09
CA GLY A 247 -3.18 6.46 12.50
C GLY A 247 -1.97 6.20 11.61
N ASN A 248 -1.67 4.93 11.33
CA ASN A 248 -0.52 4.59 10.47
C ASN A 248 -0.75 4.92 8.99
N GLN A 249 -1.97 5.19 8.55
CA GLN A 249 -2.27 5.54 7.15
C GLN A 249 -2.20 7.05 6.89
N LEU A 250 -2.02 7.86 7.95
CA LEU A 250 -1.95 9.32 7.86
C LEU A 250 -0.60 9.83 7.36
N ASP A 251 0.47 9.05 7.45
CA ASP A 251 1.81 9.49 7.07
C ASP A 251 2.64 8.40 6.36
N ARG A 252 2.20 7.14 6.36
CA ARG A 252 2.91 6.02 5.72
C ARG A 252 2.20 5.52 4.45
N PRO A 253 2.95 5.01 3.46
CA PRO A 253 2.37 4.39 2.28
C PRO A 253 1.65 3.08 2.61
N LEU A 254 0.51 2.84 1.95
CA LEU A 254 -0.23 1.58 1.99
C LEU A 254 0.46 0.48 1.17
N ALA A 255 1.08 0.86 0.06
CA ALA A 255 1.82 -0.05 -0.81
C ALA A 255 3.15 0.58 -1.23
N VAL A 256 4.20 -0.24 -1.25
CA VAL A 256 5.52 0.13 -1.75
C VAL A 256 6.01 -0.98 -2.65
N LEU A 257 6.29 -0.64 -3.91
CA LEU A 257 6.76 -1.58 -4.93
C LEU A 257 8.09 -1.09 -5.49
N TYR A 258 9.06 -1.98 -5.59
CA TYR A 258 10.31 -1.74 -6.31
C TYR A 258 10.38 -2.71 -7.48
N SER A 259 10.72 -2.19 -8.66
CA SER A 259 10.82 -2.99 -9.87
C SER A 259 12.07 -2.63 -10.65
N THR A 260 12.72 -3.65 -11.19
CA THR A 260 13.79 -3.49 -12.15
C THR A 260 13.18 -3.40 -13.55
N VAL A 261 13.51 -2.33 -14.27
CA VAL A 261 13.10 -2.14 -15.66
C VAL A 261 14.34 -2.28 -16.53
N VAL A 262 14.31 -3.23 -17.47
CA VAL A 262 15.36 -3.45 -18.46
C VAL A 262 14.71 -3.50 -19.82
N ARG A 263 15.27 -2.76 -20.76
CA ARG A 263 14.85 -2.75 -22.14
C ARG A 263 15.34 -4.00 -22.85
N SER A 264 14.45 -4.64 -23.60
CA SER A 264 14.83 -5.69 -24.55
C SER A 264 15.41 -5.04 -25.82
N THR A 265 16.72 -5.18 -26.01
CA THR A 265 17.38 -4.93 -27.30
C THR A 265 18.15 -6.18 -27.68
N GLU A 266 18.23 -6.47 -28.99
CA GLU A 266 18.93 -7.64 -29.52
C GLU A 266 20.39 -7.66 -28.99
N GLY A 267 20.75 -8.73 -28.26
CA GLY A 267 22.12 -9.05 -27.87
C GLY A 267 22.63 -8.58 -26.49
N SER A 268 22.09 -7.51 -25.87
CA SER A 268 22.72 -6.89 -24.69
C SER A 268 21.91 -6.90 -23.37
N HIS A 269 20.67 -7.38 -23.38
CA HIS A 269 19.76 -7.30 -22.21
C HIS A 269 20.20 -8.15 -21.00
N LEU A 270 20.81 -9.33 -21.23
CA LEU A 270 21.32 -10.18 -20.15
C LEU A 270 22.49 -9.51 -19.43
N GLU A 271 23.41 -8.91 -20.18
CA GLU A 271 24.57 -8.21 -19.61
C GLU A 271 24.13 -6.98 -18.81
N LEU A 272 23.17 -6.21 -19.33
CA LEU A 272 22.60 -5.06 -18.61
C LEU A 272 21.92 -5.48 -17.32
N TYR A 273 21.14 -6.55 -17.34
CA TYR A 273 20.52 -7.10 -16.14
C TYR A 273 21.57 -7.54 -15.11
N GLN A 274 22.59 -8.28 -15.55
CA GLN A 274 23.69 -8.70 -14.68
C GLN A 274 24.43 -7.50 -14.07
N LYS A 275 24.75 -6.47 -14.85
CA LYS A 275 25.38 -5.23 -14.36
C LYS A 275 24.49 -4.51 -13.34
N LEU A 276 23.18 -4.45 -13.58
CA LEU A 276 22.22 -3.85 -12.64
C LEU A 276 22.12 -4.65 -11.32
N CYS A 277 22.39 -5.95 -11.37
CA CYS A 277 22.32 -6.86 -10.24
C CYS A 277 23.65 -6.99 -9.47
N GLN A 278 24.76 -6.53 -10.05
CA GLN A 278 26.03 -6.47 -9.34
C GLN A 278 26.02 -5.29 -8.35
N PRO A 279 26.24 -5.52 -7.05
CA PRO A 279 26.40 -4.45 -6.09
C PRO A 279 27.70 -3.72 -6.37
N ALA A 280 27.68 -2.38 -6.35
CA ALA A 280 28.88 -1.55 -6.49
C ALA A 280 29.99 -1.88 -5.46
N ASP A 281 29.63 -2.53 -4.34
CA ASP A 281 30.53 -2.84 -3.21
C ASP A 281 30.84 -4.35 -3.04
N GLY A 282 30.45 -5.23 -3.98
CA GLY A 282 30.73 -6.67 -3.88
C GLY A 282 30.02 -7.44 -2.74
N GLN A 283 29.27 -6.79 -1.86
CA GLN A 283 28.48 -7.44 -0.81
C GLN A 283 27.02 -7.59 -1.24
N LEU A 284 26.65 -8.82 -1.61
CA LEU A 284 25.30 -9.24 -1.95
C LEU A 284 24.49 -9.55 -0.69
N THR A 285 23.54 -8.69 -0.34
CA THR A 285 22.32 -9.10 0.36
C THR A 285 21.12 -8.38 -0.25
N GLY A 286 20.66 -8.86 -1.40
CA GLY A 286 19.45 -8.37 -2.04
C GLY A 286 19.19 -9.13 -3.34
N ILE A 287 18.03 -9.76 -3.42
CA ILE A 287 17.49 -10.41 -4.61
C ILE A 287 17.30 -9.31 -5.68
N CYS A 288 18.07 -9.40 -6.76
CA CYS A 288 17.44 -9.45 -8.06
C CYS A 288 16.78 -10.82 -8.19
#